data_AF-A0A2V6HYU1-F1
#
_entry.id   AF-A0A2V6HYU1-F1
#
_cell.length_a   1.000
_cell.length_b   1.000
_cell.length_c   1.000
_cell.angle_alpha   90.00
_cell.angle_beta   90.00
_cell.angle_gamma   90.00
#
_symmetry.space_group_name_H-M   'P 1'
#
loop_
_entity.id
_entity.type
_entity.pdbx_description
1 polymer ?
#
loop_
_entity_poly.entity_id
_entity_poly.type
_entity_poly.pdbx_seq_one_letter_code
_entity_poly.pdbx_strand_id
1 'polypeptide(L)' 'QARAQMKCECKIDIVPGATHLFEEPGALEKVAKLASDWFSLHAPGMAGPH' A
#
# COMPACT_ATOMS: atom_id res chain seq x y z
N GLN A 1 0.73 -14.21 -14.86
CA GLN A 1 -0.36 -13.30 -15.30
C GLN A 1 -1.60 -13.44 -14.40
N ALA A 2 -1.50 -13.12 -13.10
CA ALA A 2 -2.62 -13.26 -12.15
C ALA A 2 -3.41 -11.96 -11.93
N ARG A 3 -2.73 -10.80 -11.92
CA ARG A 3 -3.37 -9.48 -11.73
C ARG A 3 -4.40 -9.14 -12.83
N ALA A 4 -4.18 -9.58 -14.06
CA ALA A 4 -5.09 -9.34 -15.18
C ALA A 4 -6.45 -10.04 -15.04
N GLN A 5 -6.58 -11.01 -14.12
CA GLN A 5 -7.82 -11.75 -13.88
C GLN A 5 -8.64 -11.19 -12.71
N MET A 6 -8.09 -10.21 -11.96
CA MET A 6 -8.79 -9.58 -10.84
C MET A 6 -9.80 -8.56 -11.39
N LYS A 7 -11.06 -8.69 -10.97
CA LYS A 7 -12.17 -7.79 -11.37
C LYS A 7 -12.27 -6.52 -10.53
N CYS A 8 -11.23 -6.22 -9.74
CA CYS A 8 -11.17 -5.10 -8.82
C CYS A 8 -9.88 -4.31 -9.02
N GLU A 9 -9.83 -3.11 -8.45
CA GLU A 9 -8.63 -2.28 -8.48
C GLU A 9 -7.49 -2.97 -7.73
N CYS A 10 -6.43 -3.28 -8.46
CA CYS A 10 -5.22 -3.88 -7.93
C CYS A 10 -4.06 -2.99 -8.34
N LYS A 11 -3.28 -2.52 -7.36
CA LYS A 11 -2.06 -1.74 -7.53
C LYS A 11 -0.86 -2.52 -6.98
N ILE A 12 0.26 -2.47 -7.68
CA ILE A 12 1.54 -3.03 -7.22
C ILE A 12 2.54 -1.89 -7.23
N ASP A 13 3.10 -1.56 -6.07
CA ASP A 13 4.18 -0.59 -5.89
C ASP A 13 5.44 -1.33 -5.42
N ILE A 14 6.60 -0.92 -5.93
CA ILE A 14 7.91 -1.47 -5.55
C ILE A 14 8.61 -0.45 -4.66
N VAL A 15 9.02 -0.85 -3.45
CA VAL A 15 9.84 -0.02 -2.57
C VAL A 15 11.32 -0.32 -2.85
N PRO A 16 12.07 0.59 -3.49
CA PRO A 16 13.47 0.34 -3.83
C PRO A 16 14.32 0.26 -2.58
N GLY A 17 15.18 -0.76 -2.52
CA GLY A 17 16.11 -0.98 -1.41
C GLY A 17 15.51 -1.64 -0.17
N ALA A 18 14.23 -2.04 -0.20
CA ALA A 18 13.63 -2.81 0.88
C ALA A 18 13.96 -4.30 0.77
N THR A 19 14.42 -4.91 1.86
CA THR A 19 14.45 -6.38 2.00
C THR A 19 13.10 -6.90 2.51
N HIS A 20 12.97 -8.23 2.65
CA HIS A 20 11.73 -8.90 3.03
C HIS A 20 11.09 -8.35 4.31
N LEU A 21 11.89 -7.82 5.23
CA LEU A 21 11.43 -7.27 6.51
C LEU A 21 11.30 -5.74 6.51
N PHE A 22 11.68 -5.06 5.42
CA PHE A 22 11.69 -3.59 5.33
C PHE A 22 12.52 -2.94 6.47
N GLU A 23 13.64 -3.57 6.87
CA GLU A 23 14.49 -3.11 7.98
C GLU A 23 15.35 -1.88 7.62
N GLU A 24 15.45 -1.56 6.33
CA GLU A 24 16.21 -0.42 5.87
C GLU A 24 15.55 0.90 6.28
N PRO A 25 16.35 1.94 6.62
CA PRO A 25 15.82 3.23 7.00
C PRO A 25 14.83 3.78 5.95
N GLY A 26 13.60 4.09 6.36
CA GLY A 26 12.58 4.62 5.45
C GLY A 26 11.79 3.58 4.66
N ALA A 27 12.13 2.28 4.72
CA ALA A 27 11.41 1.24 3.99
C ALA A 27 10.03 1.00 4.62
N LEU A 28 9.96 0.84 5.94
CA LEU A 28 8.71 0.64 6.66
C LEU A 28 7.79 1.86 6.56
N GLU A 29 8.34 3.08 6.63
CA GLU A 29 7.59 4.33 6.49
C GLU A 29 6.96 4.47 5.10
N LYS A 30 7.70 4.08 4.04
CA LYS A 30 7.16 4.05 2.67
C LYS A 30 6.01 3.05 2.54
N VAL A 31 6.16 1.84 3.08
CA VAL A 31 5.10 0.82 3.06
C VAL A 31 3.87 1.30 3.84
N ALA A 32 4.07 1.84 5.04
CA ALA A 32 2.99 2.36 5.87
C ALA A 32 2.23 3.48 5.17
N LYS A 33 2.93 4.40 4.50
CA LYS A 33 2.30 5.47 3.74
C LYS A 33 1.49 4.94 2.55
N LEU A 34 2.08 4.03 1.75
CA LEU A 34 1.38 3.43 0.61
C LEU A 34 0.11 2.68 1.04
N ALA A 35 0.16 1.93 2.14
CA ALA A 35 -0.99 1.24 2.70
C ALA A 35 -2.06 2.22 3.20
N SER A 36 -1.66 3.25 3.94
CA SER A 36 -2.58 4.27 4.47
C SER A 36 -3.29 5.04 3.36
N ASP A 37 -2.56 5.43 2.32
CA ASP A 37 -3.13 6.12 1.16
C ASP A 37 -4.11 5.19 0.41
N TRP A 38 -3.80 3.90 0.28
CA TRP A 38 -4.71 2.92 -0.32
C TRP A 38 -6.02 2.75 0.47
N PHE A 39 -5.92 2.59 1.80
CA PHE A 39 -7.10 2.48 2.65
C PHE A 39 -7.93 3.77 2.65
N SER A 40 -7.30 4.95 2.66
CA SER A 40 -8.02 6.23 2.61
C SER A 40 -8.86 6.37 1.34
N LEU A 41 -8.41 5.78 0.23
CA LEU A 41 -9.11 5.84 -1.06
C LEU A 41 -10.19 4.75 -1.21
N HIS A 42 -9.99 3.56 -0.64
CA HIS A 42 -10.83 2.39 -0.96
C HIS A 42 -11.56 1.76 0.25
N ALA A 43 -11.28 2.19 1.48
CA ALA A 43 -11.99 1.70 2.67
C ALA A 43 -13.17 2.64 3.02
N PRO A 44 -14.42 2.22 2.81
CA PRO A 44 -15.58 3.03 3.17
C PRO A 44 -15.65 3.20 4.69
N GLY A 45 -15.67 4.44 5.17
CA GLY A 45 -15.85 4.78 6.58
C GLY A 45 -14.60 5.25 7.34
N MET A 46 -13.42 5.35 6.70
CA MET A 46 -12.22 5.92 7.34
C MET A 46 -12.13 7.46 7.25
N ALA A 47 -13.13 8.11 6.65
CA ALA A 47 -13.37 9.55 6.75
C ALA A 47 -14.22 9.87 7.99
N GLY A 48 -13.69 9.61 9.18
CA GLY A 48 -14.24 10.20 10.41
C GLY A 48 -13.70 11.62 10.59
N PRO A 49 -14.47 12.58 11.13
CA PRO A 49 -13.97 13.93 11.33
C PRO A 49 -12.87 13.90 12.39
N HIS A 50 -11.75 14.55 12.08
CA HIS A 50 -10.73 14.92 13.06
C HIS A 50 -11.32 15.78 14.19
#